data_AF-A0A3P6NR45-F1
#
_entry.id   AF-A0A3P6NR45-F1
#
_cell.length_a   1.000
_cell.length_b   1.000
_cell.length_c   1.000
_cell.angle_alpha   90.00
_cell.angle_beta   90.00
_cell.angle_gamma   90.00
#
_symmetry.space_group_name_H-M   'P 1'
#
loop_
_entity.id
_entity.type
_entity.pdbx_description
1 polymer ?
#
loop_
_entity_poly.entity_id
_entity_poly.type
_entity_poly.pdbx_seq_one_letter_code
_entity_poly.pdbx_strand_id
1 'polypeptide(L)'
;MLSWFGLGGSSYDSREVKPTPDQQQLIKIAQNVILECHPEQLIVDGKYLTSSALTELVNAIVQASSAIVSQSEGMAPSQQTKKLNEQDEDALVLYLELMVSITLENKDRLSQIWPSVQHHLQWIMSTFGRNPVLVERAVVGLLRLANRNLFRLKDDIAEEILHSLAMLLVIFYFRSSLMRILSETGTIESSLSVIDNPQ
;
A
#
# COMPACT_ATOMS: atom_id res chain seq x y z
N MET A 1 -12.79 11.31 9.29
CA MET A 1 -11.90 10.78 10.34
C MET A 1 -12.62 10.18 11.57
N LEU A 2 -13.97 10.10 11.60
CA LEU A 2 -14.70 9.58 12.77
C LEU A 2 -15.61 8.36 12.49
N SER A 3 -15.55 7.76 11.30
CA SER A 3 -16.37 6.55 11.01
C SER A 3 -15.90 5.30 11.75
N TRP A 4 -14.68 5.29 12.31
CA TRP A 4 -14.12 4.13 12.99
C TRP A 4 -14.63 3.89 14.42
N PHE A 5 -15.27 4.89 15.05
CA PHE A 5 -15.78 4.77 16.43
C PHE A 5 -17.21 4.22 16.54
N GLY A 6 -17.80 3.70 15.47
CA GLY A 6 -19.10 3.01 15.54
C GLY A 6 -20.29 3.87 16.00
N LEU A 7 -20.16 5.20 15.97
CA LEU A 7 -21.18 6.16 16.40
C LEU A 7 -21.70 7.03 15.24
N GLY A 8 -21.63 6.53 14.01
CA GLY A 8 -22.20 7.18 12.84
C GLY A 8 -23.19 6.26 12.15
N GLY A 9 -24.46 6.36 12.52
CA GLY A 9 -25.56 5.75 11.76
C GLY A 9 -25.62 6.38 10.37
N SER A 10 -25.03 5.71 9.39
CA SER A 10 -25.25 6.00 7.97
C SER A 10 -25.84 4.74 7.36
N SER A 11 -27.16 4.77 7.14
CA SER A 11 -27.87 3.78 6.33
C SER A 11 -27.28 3.75 4.92
N TYR A 12 -26.34 2.84 4.68
CA TYR A 12 -26.08 2.31 3.35
C TYR A 12 -26.58 0.86 3.35
N ASP A 13 -27.66 0.62 2.61
CA ASP A 13 -28.18 -0.70 2.29
C ASP A 13 -27.21 -1.39 1.30
N SER A 14 -25.99 -1.63 1.75
CA SER A 14 -25.22 -2.77 1.24
C SER A 14 -25.87 -3.96 1.90
N ARG A 15 -26.65 -4.73 1.15
CA ARG A 15 -27.17 -6.02 1.63
C ARG A 15 -25.98 -6.85 2.08
N GLU A 16 -25.65 -6.81 3.37
CA GLU A 16 -24.80 -7.79 4.02
C GLU A 16 -25.52 -9.12 3.83
N VAL A 17 -25.15 -9.82 2.76
CA VAL A 17 -25.60 -11.19 2.54
C VAL A 17 -24.98 -11.98 3.68
N LYS A 18 -25.79 -12.24 4.72
CA LYS A 18 -25.35 -13.06 5.83
C LYS A 18 -24.87 -14.39 5.26
N PRO A 19 -23.64 -14.85 5.62
CA PRO A 19 -23.12 -16.11 5.13
C PRO A 19 -24.11 -17.24 5.42
N THR A 20 -24.28 -18.14 4.46
CA THR A 20 -25.04 -19.37 4.71
C THR A 20 -24.37 -20.19 5.82
N PRO A 21 -25.07 -21.12 6.48
CA PRO A 21 -24.47 -21.98 7.51
C PRO A 21 -23.21 -22.71 7.00
N ASP A 22 -23.24 -23.18 5.76
CA ASP A 22 -22.11 -23.84 5.11
C ASP A 22 -20.94 -22.87 4.87
N GLN A 23 -21.22 -21.65 4.38
CA GLN A 23 -20.18 -20.61 4.23
C GLN A 23 -19.57 -20.23 5.58
N GLN A 24 -20.38 -20.15 6.64
CA GLN A 24 -19.89 -19.86 7.99
C GLN A 24 -18.96 -20.98 8.49
N GLN A 25 -19.25 -22.24 8.16
CA GLN A 25 -18.38 -23.36 8.48
C GLN A 25 -17.07 -23.29 7.69
N LEU A 26 -17.12 -22.98 6.39
CA LEU A 26 -15.92 -22.79 5.56
C LEU A 26 -15.04 -21.64 6.06
N ILE A 27 -15.64 -20.52 6.48
CA ILE A 27 -14.91 -19.40 7.10
C ILE A 27 -14.18 -19.85 8.36
N LYS A 28 -14.83 -20.63 9.23
CA LYS A 28 -14.19 -21.17 10.44
C LYS A 28 -13.02 -22.10 10.11
N ILE A 29 -13.17 -22.95 9.10
CA ILE A 29 -12.10 -23.85 8.65
C ILE A 29 -10.93 -23.01 8.12
N ALA A 30 -11.19 -22.02 7.27
CA ALA A 30 -10.16 -21.13 6.73
C ALA A 30 -9.42 -20.37 7.84
N GLN A 31 -10.13 -19.86 8.84
CA GLN A 31 -9.54 -19.21 10.01
C GLN A 31 -8.63 -20.15 10.79
N ASN A 32 -9.06 -21.39 11.03
CA ASN A 32 -8.24 -22.39 11.73
C ASN A 32 -6.98 -22.73 10.94
N VAL A 33 -7.09 -22.91 9.62
CA VAL A 33 -5.92 -23.18 8.75
C VAL A 33 -4.93 -22.01 8.81
N ILE A 34 -5.41 -20.76 8.73
CA ILE A 34 -4.54 -19.58 8.84
C ILE A 34 -3.80 -19.55 10.19
N LEU A 35 -4.50 -19.86 11.29
CA LEU A 35 -3.89 -19.91 12.62
C LEU A 35 -2.84 -21.02 12.74
N GLU A 36 -3.11 -22.21 12.18
CA GLU A 36 -2.17 -23.33 12.15
C GLU A 36 -0.93 -23.04 11.29
N CYS A 37 -1.02 -22.11 10.32
CA CYS A 37 0.12 -21.69 9.53
C CYS A 37 1.09 -20.75 10.27
N HIS A 38 0.75 -20.22 11.44
CA HIS A 38 1.59 -19.32 12.24
C HIS A 38 2.31 -18.23 11.41
N PRO A 39 1.59 -17.38 10.67
CA PRO A 39 2.19 -16.40 9.77
C PRO A 39 3.14 -15.41 10.48
N GLU A 40 2.90 -15.12 11.76
CA GLU A 40 3.79 -14.33 12.60
C GLU A 40 5.14 -15.03 12.84
N GLN A 41 5.13 -16.35 12.99
CA GLN A 41 6.34 -17.13 13.20
C GLN A 41 7.21 -17.13 11.94
N LEU A 42 6.60 -17.14 10.75
CA LEU A 42 7.33 -16.99 9.47
C LEU A 42 8.15 -15.70 9.41
N ILE A 43 7.61 -14.59 9.93
CA ILE A 43 8.31 -13.30 9.97
C ILE A 43 9.53 -13.40 10.90
N VAL A 44 9.33 -13.94 12.11
CA VAL A 44 10.38 -14.07 13.13
C VAL A 44 11.49 -15.03 12.69
N ASP A 45 11.11 -16.15 12.07
CA ASP A 45 12.04 -17.20 11.64
C ASP A 45 12.74 -16.85 10.32
N GLY A 46 12.31 -15.79 9.63
CA GLY A 46 12.98 -15.25 8.45
C GLY A 46 14.48 -15.01 8.68
N LYS A 47 14.88 -14.65 9.91
CA LYS A 47 16.29 -14.47 10.30
C LYS A 47 17.15 -15.74 10.21
N TYR A 48 16.52 -16.93 10.24
CA TYR A 48 17.20 -18.23 10.12
C TYR A 48 17.27 -18.75 8.68
N LEU A 49 16.54 -18.12 7.75
CA LEU A 49 16.60 -18.50 6.34
C LEU A 49 18.02 -18.35 5.80
N THR A 50 18.39 -19.18 4.83
CA THR A 50 19.58 -18.92 4.02
C THR A 50 19.38 -17.64 3.23
N SER A 51 20.48 -17.00 2.81
CA SER A 51 20.41 -15.81 1.95
C SER A 51 19.56 -16.06 0.70
N SER A 52 19.75 -17.18 0.00
CA SER A 52 18.95 -17.51 -1.19
C SER A 52 17.47 -17.65 -0.86
N ALA A 53 17.11 -18.36 0.21
CA ALA A 53 15.71 -18.54 0.60
C ALA A 53 15.04 -17.23 1.00
N LEU A 54 15.76 -16.32 1.66
CA LEU A 54 15.26 -14.99 2.00
C LEU A 54 14.97 -14.16 0.74
N THR A 55 15.88 -14.17 -0.25
CA THR A 55 15.66 -13.47 -1.53
C THR A 55 14.44 -14.03 -2.26
N GLU A 56 14.31 -15.36 -2.34
CA GLU A 56 13.16 -16.00 -2.98
C GLU A 56 11.85 -15.70 -2.26
N LEU A 57 11.84 -15.65 -0.92
CA LEU A 57 10.66 -15.26 -0.15
C LEU A 57 10.21 -13.82 -0.50
N VAL A 58 11.15 -12.87 -0.54
CA VAL A 58 10.82 -11.48 -0.92
C VAL A 58 10.30 -11.42 -2.36
N ASN A 59 10.94 -12.13 -3.29
CA ASN A 59 10.49 -12.18 -4.69
C ASN A 59 9.10 -12.80 -4.82
N ALA A 60 8.79 -13.86 -4.07
CA ALA A 60 7.48 -14.48 -4.06
C ALA A 60 6.39 -13.51 -3.56
N ILE A 61 6.68 -12.71 -2.53
CA ILE A 61 5.76 -11.67 -2.04
C ILE A 61 5.53 -10.59 -3.12
N VAL A 62 6.59 -10.11 -3.77
CA VAL A 62 6.49 -9.12 -4.84
C VAL A 62 5.67 -9.64 -6.01
N GLN A 63 5.86 -10.91 -6.40
CA GLN A 63 5.09 -11.56 -7.45
C GLN A 63 3.62 -11.72 -7.06
N ALA A 64 3.33 -12.16 -5.84
CA ALA A 64 1.96 -12.31 -5.34
C ALA A 64 1.23 -10.97 -5.29
N SER A 65 1.90 -9.91 -4.83
CA SER A 65 1.36 -8.55 -4.85
C SER A 65 1.07 -8.06 -6.28
N SER A 66 2.00 -8.27 -7.21
CA SER A 66 1.82 -7.88 -8.62
C SER A 66 0.71 -8.68 -9.32
N ALA A 67 0.49 -9.94 -8.91
CA ALA A 67 -0.52 -10.82 -9.48
C ALA A 67 -1.97 -10.38 -9.18
N ILE A 68 -2.20 -9.69 -8.04
CA ILE A 68 -3.49 -9.05 -7.74
C ILE A 68 -3.87 -8.09 -8.87
N VAL A 69 -2.86 -7.36 -9.34
CA VAL A 69 -3.01 -6.27 -10.30
C VAL A 69 -3.17 -6.80 -11.73
N SER A 70 -2.51 -7.89 -12.12
CA SER A 70 -2.69 -8.50 -13.44
C SER A 70 -4.06 -9.18 -13.62
N GLN A 71 -4.68 -9.67 -12.54
CA GLN A 71 -5.99 -10.31 -12.61
C GLN A 71 -7.14 -9.33 -12.88
N SER A 72 -6.91 -8.02 -12.65
CA SER A 72 -7.92 -6.98 -12.88
C SER A 72 -7.91 -6.43 -14.32
N GLU A 73 -7.08 -6.94 -15.24
CA GLU A 73 -6.81 -6.36 -16.58
C GLU A 73 -7.77 -6.86 -17.68
N GLY A 74 -9.07 -6.74 -17.42
CA GLY A 74 -10.11 -7.01 -18.40
C GLY A 74 -10.51 -5.83 -19.30
N MET A 75 -9.94 -4.63 -19.17
CA MET A 75 -10.44 -3.45 -19.91
C MET A 75 -9.38 -2.40 -20.27
N ALA A 76 -9.34 -2.11 -21.58
CA ALA A 76 -8.72 -1.06 -22.40
C ALA A 76 -7.68 -0.06 -21.81
N PRO A 77 -6.62 0.27 -22.58
CA PRO A 77 -5.50 1.11 -22.16
C PRO A 77 -5.76 2.61 -22.41
N SER A 78 -6.73 3.20 -21.71
CA SER A 78 -6.88 4.65 -21.70
C SER A 78 -7.35 5.16 -20.34
N GLN A 79 -6.40 5.74 -19.60
CA GLN A 79 -6.66 6.64 -18.47
C GLN A 79 -7.65 6.14 -17.41
N GLN A 80 -7.32 5.06 -16.73
CA GLN A 80 -7.96 4.75 -15.45
C GLN A 80 -6.89 4.57 -14.39
N THR A 81 -6.89 5.48 -13.43
CA THR A 81 -6.43 5.15 -12.08
C THR A 81 -6.97 3.77 -11.74
N LYS A 82 -6.09 2.78 -11.56
CA LYS A 82 -6.47 1.40 -11.34
C LYS A 82 -7.27 1.34 -10.04
N LYS A 83 -8.60 1.33 -10.18
CA LYS A 83 -9.51 1.38 -9.03
C LYS A 83 -9.60 -0.03 -8.49
N LEU A 84 -8.91 -0.27 -7.38
CA LEU A 84 -8.96 -1.53 -6.66
C LEU A 84 -10.35 -1.71 -6.04
N ASN A 85 -10.82 -2.95 -5.98
CA ASN A 85 -11.88 -3.29 -5.04
C ASN A 85 -11.26 -3.38 -3.63
N GLU A 86 -12.11 -3.45 -2.60
CA GLU A 86 -11.66 -3.48 -1.20
C GLU A 86 -10.78 -4.70 -0.91
N GLN A 87 -11.09 -5.87 -1.48
CA GLN A 87 -10.34 -7.10 -1.25
C GLN A 87 -8.93 -7.07 -1.84
N ASP A 88 -8.79 -6.52 -3.04
CA ASP A 88 -7.50 -6.35 -3.72
C ASP A 88 -6.65 -5.30 -3.00
N GLU A 89 -7.26 -4.23 -2.50
CA GLU A 89 -6.59 -3.23 -1.68
C GLU A 89 -6.07 -3.83 -0.36
N ASP A 90 -6.91 -4.56 0.37
CA ASP A 90 -6.54 -5.25 1.60
C ASP A 90 -5.41 -6.27 1.38
N ALA A 91 -5.48 -7.02 0.28
CA ALA A 91 -4.44 -7.99 -0.07
C ALA A 91 -3.10 -7.30 -0.42
N LEU A 92 -3.13 -6.17 -1.13
CA LEU A 92 -1.92 -5.37 -1.40
C LEU A 92 -1.33 -4.80 -0.11
N VAL A 93 -2.15 -4.30 0.80
CA VAL A 93 -1.71 -3.84 2.14
C VAL A 93 -1.07 -4.98 2.92
N LEU A 94 -1.66 -6.18 2.89
CA LEU A 94 -1.12 -7.37 3.56
C LEU A 94 0.28 -7.72 3.05
N TYR A 95 0.47 -7.81 1.73
CA TYR A 95 1.77 -8.15 1.15
C TYR A 95 2.83 -7.08 1.44
N LEU A 96 2.43 -5.80 1.42
CA LEU A 96 3.31 -4.69 1.77
C LEU A 96 3.77 -4.77 3.23
N GLU A 97 2.85 -4.95 4.18
CA GLU A 97 3.17 -5.05 5.60
C GLU A 97 4.00 -6.31 5.91
N LEU A 98 3.73 -7.42 5.22
CA LEU A 98 4.52 -8.65 5.33
C LEU A 98 5.96 -8.44 4.84
N MET A 99 6.14 -7.84 3.66
CA MET A 99 7.45 -7.53 3.10
C MET A 99 8.25 -6.59 4.02
N VAL A 100 7.61 -5.53 4.52
CA VAL A 100 8.23 -4.58 5.47
C VAL A 100 8.65 -5.31 6.76
N SER A 101 7.78 -6.16 7.31
CA SER A 101 8.07 -6.88 8.56
C SER A 101 9.22 -7.88 8.40
N ILE A 102 9.25 -8.65 7.31
CA ILE A 102 10.38 -9.52 6.96
C ILE A 102 11.66 -8.71 6.82
N THR A 103 11.59 -7.56 6.13
CA THR A 103 12.78 -6.69 5.94
C THR A 103 13.31 -6.15 7.27
N LEU A 104 12.43 -5.79 8.21
CA LEU A 104 12.81 -5.31 9.55
C LEU A 104 13.49 -6.39 10.40
N GLU A 105 13.03 -7.63 10.32
CA GLU A 105 13.65 -8.77 11.03
C GLU A 105 15.02 -9.15 10.43
N ASN A 106 15.22 -8.91 9.13
CA ASN A 106 16.42 -9.29 8.38
C ASN A 106 17.41 -8.13 8.13
N LYS A 107 17.49 -7.19 9.09
CA LYS A 107 18.26 -5.94 8.97
C LYS A 107 19.75 -6.12 8.67
N ASP A 108 20.36 -7.20 9.12
CA ASP A 108 21.78 -7.52 8.90
C ASP A 108 22.08 -7.91 7.45
N ARG A 109 21.05 -8.29 6.70
CA ARG A 109 21.10 -8.70 5.29
C ARG A 109 20.33 -7.73 4.40
N LEU A 110 20.09 -6.51 4.88
CA LEU A 110 19.30 -5.51 4.17
C LEU A 110 19.82 -5.24 2.76
N SER A 111 21.13 -5.10 2.57
CA SER A 111 21.74 -4.86 1.25
C SER A 111 21.38 -5.89 0.19
N GLN A 112 21.09 -7.13 0.61
CA GLN A 112 20.73 -8.23 -0.28
C GLN A 112 19.29 -8.11 -0.80
N ILE A 113 18.35 -7.70 0.06
CA ILE A 113 16.92 -7.68 -0.25
C ILE A 113 16.39 -6.29 -0.59
N TRP A 114 17.09 -5.23 -0.17
CA TRP A 114 16.68 -3.85 -0.32
C TRP A 114 16.36 -3.44 -1.76
N PRO A 115 17.14 -3.81 -2.80
CA PRO A 115 16.80 -3.45 -4.17
C PRO A 115 15.39 -3.93 -4.59
N SER A 116 15.00 -5.14 -4.18
CA SER A 116 13.67 -5.70 -4.48
C SER A 116 12.57 -4.96 -3.69
N VAL A 117 12.81 -4.71 -2.40
CA VAL A 117 11.88 -3.98 -1.52
C VAL A 117 11.66 -2.55 -1.99
N GLN A 118 12.74 -1.82 -2.30
CA GLN A 118 12.70 -0.45 -2.80
C GLN A 118 11.96 -0.37 -4.14
N HIS A 119 12.28 -1.27 -5.08
CA HIS A 119 11.60 -1.32 -6.36
C HIS A 119 10.09 -1.56 -6.19
N HIS A 120 9.70 -2.47 -5.30
CA HIS A 120 8.29 -2.74 -5.04
C HIS A 120 7.55 -1.55 -4.39
N LEU A 121 8.18 -0.87 -3.43
CA LEU A 121 7.62 0.35 -2.82
C LEU A 121 7.45 1.47 -3.86
N GLN A 122 8.42 1.66 -4.74
CA GLN A 122 8.32 2.61 -5.85
C GLN A 122 7.18 2.24 -6.82
N TRP A 123 7.03 0.95 -7.12
CA TRP A 123 5.94 0.45 -7.96
C TRP A 123 4.57 0.69 -7.33
N ILE A 124 4.38 0.38 -6.03
CA ILE A 124 3.12 0.68 -5.31
C ILE A 124 2.81 2.17 -5.37
N MET A 125 3.79 3.02 -5.06
CA MET A 125 3.64 4.47 -5.00
C MET A 125 3.32 5.10 -6.35
N SER A 126 3.94 4.61 -7.44
CA SER A 126 3.68 5.10 -8.79
C SER A 126 2.35 4.59 -9.36
N THR A 127 2.04 3.31 -9.13
CA THR A 127 0.82 2.66 -9.65
C THR A 127 -0.43 3.12 -8.90
N PHE A 128 -0.35 3.20 -7.58
CA PHE A 128 -1.48 3.47 -6.69
C PHE A 128 -1.34 4.80 -5.95
N GLY A 129 -0.57 5.76 -6.47
CA GLY A 129 -0.31 7.03 -5.78
C GLY A 129 -1.55 7.86 -5.44
N ARG A 130 -2.70 7.61 -6.09
CA ARG A 130 -4.00 8.25 -5.77
C ARG A 130 -4.83 7.49 -4.73
N ASN A 131 -4.42 6.29 -4.34
CA ASN A 131 -5.04 5.50 -3.30
C ASN A 131 -4.46 5.93 -1.93
N PRO A 132 -5.22 6.59 -1.06
CA PRO A 132 -4.71 7.11 0.20
C PRO A 132 -4.26 6.00 1.16
N VAL A 133 -4.93 4.85 1.17
CA VAL A 133 -4.64 3.73 2.08
C VAL A 133 -3.28 3.12 1.74
N LEU A 134 -3.07 2.74 0.47
CA LEU A 134 -1.80 2.15 0.04
C LEU A 134 -0.62 3.12 0.19
N VAL A 135 -0.86 4.38 -0.11
CA VAL A 135 0.11 5.46 0.10
C VAL A 135 0.53 5.56 1.57
N GLU A 136 -0.46 5.63 2.48
CA GLU A 136 -0.18 5.79 3.91
C GLU A 136 0.62 4.59 4.42
N ARG A 137 0.21 3.37 4.03
CA ARG A 137 0.89 2.13 4.39
C ARG A 137 2.31 2.06 3.84
N ALA A 138 2.55 2.47 2.61
CA ALA A 138 3.88 2.52 2.01
C ALA A 138 4.80 3.52 2.73
N VAL A 139 4.29 4.71 3.04
CA VAL A 139 5.03 5.74 3.78
C VAL A 139 5.35 5.27 5.20
N VAL A 140 4.38 4.71 5.93
CA VAL A 140 4.59 4.16 7.28
C VAL A 140 5.61 3.02 7.25
N GLY A 141 5.52 2.12 6.27
CA GLY A 141 6.48 1.05 6.07
C GLY A 141 7.90 1.57 5.85
N LEU A 142 8.06 2.57 4.97
CA LEU A 142 9.34 3.24 4.73
C LEU A 142 9.88 3.94 5.97
N LEU A 143 9.04 4.64 6.73
CA LEU A 143 9.44 5.28 7.98
C LEU A 143 9.90 4.26 9.03
N ARG A 144 9.23 3.10 9.14
CA ARG A 144 9.66 2.00 10.02
C ARG A 144 11.03 1.46 9.62
N LEU A 145 11.22 1.23 8.32
CA LEU A 145 12.51 0.78 7.76
C LEU A 145 13.60 1.82 7.99
N ALA A 146 13.31 3.10 7.72
CA ALA A 146 14.21 4.21 7.96
C ALA A 146 14.62 4.29 9.44
N ASN A 147 13.66 4.36 10.36
CA ASN A 147 13.94 4.48 11.79
C ASN A 147 14.75 3.29 12.33
N ARG A 148 14.52 2.08 11.83
CA ARG A 148 15.27 0.89 12.29
C ARG A 148 16.70 0.87 11.77
N ASN A 149 16.96 1.47 10.60
CA ASN A 149 18.21 1.36 9.87
C ASN A 149 19.08 2.64 9.94
N LEU A 150 18.51 3.84 10.09
CA LEU A 150 19.24 5.11 10.15
C LEU A 150 20.31 5.16 11.25
N PHE A 151 20.11 4.45 12.37
CA PHE A 151 21.07 4.46 13.48
C PHE A 151 22.25 3.49 13.30
N ARG A 152 22.30 2.72 12.19
CA ARG A 152 23.31 1.66 12.00
C ARG A 152 23.81 1.49 10.57
N LEU A 153 23.19 2.18 9.61
CA LEU A 153 23.67 2.26 8.23
C LEU A 153 24.88 3.19 8.18
N LYS A 154 25.91 2.77 7.44
CA LYS A 154 26.92 3.72 6.94
C LYS A 154 26.19 4.83 6.19
N ASP A 155 26.72 6.05 6.28
CA ASP A 155 26.07 7.30 5.84
C ASP A 155 25.34 7.20 4.48
N ASP A 156 25.88 6.44 3.53
CA ASP A 156 25.35 6.30 2.15
C ASP A 156 23.92 5.75 2.06
N ILE A 157 23.54 4.72 2.82
CA ILE A 157 22.20 4.11 2.70
C ILE A 157 21.16 4.94 3.51
N ALA A 158 21.61 5.60 4.58
CA ALA A 158 20.76 6.52 5.32
C ALA A 158 20.32 7.69 4.43
N GLU A 159 21.24 8.21 3.62
CA GLU A 159 20.97 9.24 2.60
C GLU A 159 20.00 8.75 1.52
N GLU A 160 20.14 7.51 1.00
CA GLU A 160 19.19 6.95 0.03
C GLU A 160 17.76 6.82 0.58
N ILE A 161 17.63 6.43 1.84
CA ILE A 161 16.34 6.34 2.53
C ILE A 161 15.77 7.75 2.77
N LEU A 162 16.60 8.69 3.20
CA LEU A 162 16.20 10.08 3.40
C LEU A 162 15.76 10.73 2.09
N HIS A 163 16.46 10.44 0.99
CA HIS A 163 16.13 10.88 -0.35
C HIS A 163 14.79 10.28 -0.82
N SER A 164 14.57 8.99 -0.55
CA SER A 164 13.30 8.32 -0.86
C SER A 164 12.12 8.95 -0.09
N LEU A 165 12.32 9.27 1.19
CA LEU A 165 11.35 9.99 2.03
C LEU A 165 11.13 11.44 1.55
N ALA A 166 12.19 12.13 1.15
CA ALA A 166 12.12 13.50 0.62
C ALA A 166 11.36 13.52 -0.72
N MET A 167 11.66 12.60 -1.63
CA MET A 167 10.94 12.45 -2.90
C MET A 167 9.46 12.15 -2.68
N LEU A 168 9.12 11.32 -1.70
CA LEU A 168 7.74 11.08 -1.31
C LEU A 168 7.05 12.36 -0.86
N LEU A 169 7.66 13.11 0.06
CA LEU A 169 7.12 14.37 0.53
C LEU A 169 6.96 15.38 -0.62
N VAL A 170 7.93 15.46 -1.53
CA VAL A 170 7.86 16.34 -2.71
C VAL A 170 6.73 15.93 -3.65
N ILE A 171 6.53 14.65 -3.92
CA ILE A 171 5.41 14.17 -4.75
C ILE A 171 4.07 14.49 -4.07
N PHE A 172 3.96 14.32 -2.74
CA PHE A 172 2.76 14.69 -1.99
C PHE A 172 2.50 16.19 -2.01
N TYR A 173 3.50 17.01 -1.76
CA TYR A 173 3.38 18.47 -1.73
C TYR A 173 3.14 19.06 -3.11
N PHE A 174 3.86 18.61 -4.13
CA PHE A 174 3.70 19.07 -5.50
C PHE A 174 2.32 18.70 -6.03
N ARG A 175 1.85 17.48 -5.73
CA ARG A 175 0.48 17.06 -6.10
C ARG A 175 -0.58 17.85 -5.35
N SER A 176 -0.46 18.05 -4.04
CA SER A 176 -1.42 18.85 -3.27
C SER A 176 -1.45 20.31 -3.74
N SER A 177 -0.28 20.87 -4.07
CA SER A 177 -0.17 22.22 -4.63
C SER A 177 -0.78 22.30 -6.04
N LEU A 178 -0.55 21.31 -6.89
CA LEU A 178 -1.11 21.25 -8.24
C LEU A 178 -2.63 21.04 -8.22
N MET A 179 -3.15 20.19 -7.33
CA MET A 179 -4.60 20.02 -7.13
C MET A 179 -5.25 21.30 -6.60
N ARG A 180 -4.56 22.04 -5.72
CA ARG A 180 -5.04 23.34 -5.23
C ARG A 180 -5.10 24.37 -6.36
N ILE A 181 -4.03 24.48 -7.15
CA ILE A 181 -3.98 25.38 -8.32
C ILE A 181 -5.06 25.01 -9.34
N LEU A 182 -5.23 23.73 -9.67
CA LEU A 182 -6.27 23.28 -10.61
C LEU A 182 -7.69 23.52 -10.08
N SER A 183 -7.90 23.40 -8.77
CA SER A 183 -9.19 23.73 -8.15
C SER A 183 -9.49 25.22 -8.16
N GLU A 184 -8.46 26.06 -7.96
CA GLU A 184 -8.55 27.52 -8.01
C GLU A 184 -8.77 28.00 -9.45
N THR A 185 -8.11 27.42 -10.47
CA THR A 185 -8.35 27.76 -11.87
C THR A 185 -9.72 27.31 -12.38
N GLY A 186 -10.20 26.15 -11.96
CA GLY A 186 -11.53 25.65 -12.33
C GLY A 186 -12.69 26.43 -11.72
N THR A 187 -12.49 27.08 -10.56
CA THR A 187 -13.48 27.99 -9.96
C THR A 187 -13.47 29.38 -10.59
N ILE A 188 -12.33 29.82 -11.15
CA ILE A 188 -12.24 31.10 -11.86
C ILE A 188 -12.96 31.02 -13.23
N GLU A 189 -12.83 29.93 -13.98
CA GLU A 189 -13.54 29.75 -15.26
C GLU A 189 -15.07 29.64 -15.08
N SER A 190 -15.55 29.00 -14.00
CA SER A 190 -16.98 28.93 -13.70
C SER A 190 -17.55 30.28 -13.22
N SER A 191 -16.73 31.12 -12.60
CA SER A 191 -17.13 32.47 -12.17
C SER A 191 -17.15 33.47 -13.34
N LEU A 192 -16.32 33.27 -14.36
CA LEU A 192 -16.30 34.12 -15.56
C LEU A 192 -17.46 33.79 -16.52
N SER A 193 -17.86 32.53 -16.65
CA SER A 193 -18.98 32.14 -17.53
C SER A 193 -20.38 32.59 -17.04
N VAL A 194 -20.51 32.96 -15.75
CA VAL A 194 -21.74 33.54 -15.18
C VAL A 194 -21.85 35.05 -15.45
N ILE A 195 -20.73 35.73 -15.75
CA ILE A 195 -20.72 37.18 -16.00
C ILE A 195 -21.07 37.51 -17.47
N ASP A 196 -20.88 36.55 -18.40
CA ASP A 196 -21.14 36.74 -19.83
C ASP A 196 -22.58 36.45 -20.29
N ASN A 197 -23.53 36.21 -19.37
CA ASN A 197 -24.94 36.08 -19.74
C ASN A 197 -25.85 36.96 -18.86
N PRO A 198 -25.94 38.27 -19.13
CA PRO A 198 -26.97 39.10 -18.54
C PRO A 198 -28.31 38.78 -19.20
N GLN A 199 -29.31 38.37 -18.40
CA GLN A 199 -30.71 38.57 -18.77
C GLN A 199 -31.03 40.06 -18.89
#